data_AF-A0A957GVD1-F1
#
_entry.id   AF-A0A957GVD1-F1
#
_cell.length_a   1.000
_cell.length_b   1.000
_cell.length_c   1.000
_cell.angle_alpha   90.00
_cell.angle_beta   90.00
_cell.angle_gamma   90.00
#
_symmetry.space_group_name_H-M   'P 1'
#
loop_
_entity.id
_entity.type
_entity.pdbx_description
1 polymer ?
#
loop_
_entity_poly.entity_id
_entity_poly.type
_entity_poly.pdbx_seq_one_letter_code
_entity_poly.pdbx_strand_id
1 'polypeptide(L)'
;MTDFNDDPAVGKPLTAVTAHLQQTRETLQTICQSLGLEAVAGIGVLKFAGEVNGRLITLTAAPRTRTRYLTPDIRRRHYHGFVVDVSAATTAKTRLLLTPPSAQWLHRLIQPRYGNQQLTNLPPRYDQLTVWAHDPDWATGFLGKTAVNHLLATLLDDNGKPNGNVLYLSPDTCRLTVAALPATPTEATVRQWVEAVSQLTTLAEQNPPHKQASLTWLERQPANTRLFITAGGLLFGIPLLFFICCLLPILAALLLTAN
;
A
#
# COMPACT_ATOMS: atom_id res chain seq x y z
N MET A 1 -5.30 -22.89 -1.90
CA MET A 1 -4.11 -23.30 -1.12
C MET A 1 -3.15 -23.89 -2.14
N THR A 2 -2.40 -23.04 -2.83
CA THR A 2 -1.47 -23.46 -3.88
C THR A 2 -0.10 -23.69 -3.24
N ASP A 3 0.45 -24.88 -3.45
CA ASP A 3 1.81 -25.24 -3.08
C ASP A 3 2.80 -24.32 -3.81
N PHE A 4 3.52 -23.49 -3.06
CA PHE A 4 4.65 -22.69 -3.52
C PHE A 4 5.96 -23.47 -3.34
N ASN A 5 5.98 -24.73 -3.80
CA ASN A 5 7.14 -25.61 -3.63
C ASN A 5 8.28 -25.33 -4.62
N ASP A 6 8.10 -24.37 -5.53
CA ASP A 6 9.08 -23.99 -6.56
C ASP A 6 9.72 -22.61 -6.30
N ASP A 7 9.96 -22.23 -5.04
CA ASP A 7 10.72 -21.01 -4.74
C ASP A 7 12.25 -21.31 -4.77
N PRO A 8 13.02 -20.82 -5.75
CA PRO A 8 14.46 -21.08 -5.88
C PRO A 8 15.31 -20.47 -4.73
N ALA A 9 14.67 -19.88 -3.73
CA ALA A 9 15.28 -19.39 -2.50
C ALA A 9 15.38 -20.45 -1.37
N VAL A 10 14.85 -21.66 -1.56
CA VAL A 10 15.03 -22.76 -0.58
C VAL A 10 16.52 -23.13 -0.49
N GLY A 11 17.21 -22.61 0.54
CA GLY A 11 18.58 -23.00 0.88
C GLY A 11 19.67 -21.96 0.64
N LYS A 12 19.37 -20.75 0.17
CA LYS A 12 20.42 -19.74 -0.06
C LYS A 12 21.03 -19.26 1.28
N PRO A 13 22.37 -19.20 1.41
CA PRO A 13 23.03 -18.72 2.62
C PRO A 13 22.67 -17.25 2.88
N LEU A 14 22.65 -16.85 4.16
CA LEU A 14 22.25 -15.50 4.58
C LEU A 14 23.01 -14.40 3.81
N THR A 15 24.29 -14.65 3.52
CA THR A 15 25.19 -13.79 2.73
C THR A 15 24.67 -13.49 1.31
N ALA A 16 24.06 -14.46 0.64
CA ALA A 16 23.49 -14.29 -0.70
C ALA A 16 22.23 -13.41 -0.67
N VAL A 17 21.43 -13.50 0.40
CA VAL A 17 20.25 -12.64 0.60
C VAL A 17 20.68 -11.19 0.87
N THR A 18 21.70 -10.98 1.70
CA THR A 18 22.22 -9.62 1.98
C THR A 18 22.83 -8.98 0.75
N ALA A 19 23.60 -9.72 -0.05
CA ALA A 19 24.18 -9.22 -1.30
C ALA A 19 23.10 -8.83 -2.32
N HIS A 20 22.07 -9.67 -2.49
CA HIS A 20 20.96 -9.38 -3.39
C HIS A 20 20.12 -8.17 -2.94
N LEU A 21 19.92 -8.01 -1.62
CA LEU A 21 19.28 -6.82 -1.05
C LEU A 21 20.08 -5.56 -1.36
N GLN A 22 21.40 -5.60 -1.19
CA GLN A 22 22.28 -4.47 -1.45
C GLN A 22 22.29 -4.09 -2.94
N GLN A 23 22.42 -5.08 -3.83
CA GLN A 23 22.38 -4.85 -5.27
C GLN A 23 21.03 -4.25 -5.72
N THR A 24 19.92 -4.78 -5.21
CA THR A 24 18.58 -4.24 -5.54
C THR A 24 18.42 -2.80 -5.04
N ARG A 25 18.98 -2.47 -3.87
CA ARG A 25 18.98 -1.10 -3.34
C ARG A 25 19.75 -0.14 -4.23
N GLU A 26 20.97 -0.51 -4.63
CA GLU A 26 21.82 0.31 -5.50
C GLU A 26 21.18 0.48 -6.87
N THR A 27 20.60 -0.58 -7.43
CA THR A 27 19.88 -0.52 -8.71
C THR A 27 18.68 0.42 -8.64
N LEU A 28 17.84 0.29 -7.61
CA LEU A 28 16.69 1.18 -7.41
C LEU A 28 17.12 2.62 -7.19
N GLN A 29 18.22 2.85 -6.46
CA GLN A 29 18.75 4.19 -6.23
C GLN A 29 19.16 4.85 -7.55
N THR A 30 19.95 4.16 -8.38
CA THR A 30 20.36 4.67 -9.69
C THR A 30 19.16 4.99 -10.58
N ILE A 31 18.18 4.07 -10.64
CA ILE A 31 16.93 4.27 -11.40
C ILE A 31 16.14 5.47 -10.87
N CYS A 32 15.96 5.58 -9.55
CA CYS A 32 15.20 6.68 -8.96
C CYS A 32 15.89 8.02 -9.23
N GLN A 33 17.22 8.07 -9.15
CA GLN A 33 18.01 9.26 -9.46
C GLN A 33 17.88 9.67 -10.95
N SER A 34 17.91 8.71 -11.89
CA SER A 34 17.72 9.02 -13.31
C SER A 34 16.30 9.53 -13.63
N LEU A 35 15.33 9.23 -12.76
CA LEU A 35 13.96 9.75 -12.81
C LEU A 35 13.77 11.08 -12.05
N GLY A 36 14.82 11.66 -11.49
CA GLY A 36 14.72 12.90 -10.70
C GLY A 36 14.12 12.70 -9.30
N LEU A 37 14.10 11.47 -8.79
CA LEU A 37 13.66 11.15 -7.44
C LEU A 37 14.87 11.07 -6.50
N GLU A 38 14.88 11.92 -5.49
CA GLU A 38 15.95 12.00 -4.49
C GLU A 38 15.67 11.11 -3.29
N ALA A 39 16.73 10.55 -2.70
CA ALA A 39 16.61 9.72 -1.51
C ALA A 39 16.15 10.57 -0.31
N VAL A 40 15.11 10.10 0.37
CA VAL A 40 14.56 10.70 1.59
C VAL A 40 14.89 9.79 2.76
N ALA A 41 15.29 10.39 3.88
CA ALA A 41 15.57 9.63 5.10
C ALA A 41 14.37 8.74 5.49
N GLY A 42 14.65 7.45 5.72
CA GLY A 42 13.66 6.45 6.10
C GLY A 42 14.29 5.36 6.95
N ILE A 43 13.54 4.88 7.96
CA ILE A 43 14.01 3.80 8.85
C ILE A 43 13.58 2.47 8.23
N GLY A 44 14.55 1.64 7.82
CA GLY A 44 14.29 0.27 7.37
C GLY A 44 13.58 0.14 6.02
N VAL A 45 13.33 1.25 5.33
CA VAL A 45 12.72 1.32 4.00
C VAL A 45 13.54 2.26 3.11
N LEU A 46 13.63 1.94 1.83
CA LEU A 46 14.11 2.90 0.83
C LEU A 46 12.97 3.84 0.51
N LYS A 47 13.22 5.14 0.55
CA LYS A 47 12.22 6.14 0.20
C LYS A 47 12.86 7.15 -0.72
N PHE A 48 12.18 7.45 -1.81
CA PHE A 48 12.58 8.45 -2.80
C PHE A 48 11.41 9.38 -3.06
N ALA A 49 11.69 10.66 -3.29
CA ALA A 49 10.68 11.64 -3.65
C ALA A 49 11.23 12.65 -4.64
N GLY A 50 10.38 13.16 -5.51
CA GLY A 50 10.75 14.15 -6.52
C GLY A 50 9.55 14.56 -7.34
N GLU A 51 9.75 15.54 -8.22
CA GLU A 51 8.70 16.04 -9.09
C GLU A 51 8.78 15.36 -10.46
N VAL A 52 7.69 14.75 -10.90
CA VAL A 52 7.57 14.13 -12.23
C VAL A 52 6.27 14.58 -12.86
N ASN A 53 6.35 15.19 -14.05
CA ASN A 53 5.22 15.76 -14.77
C ASN A 53 4.42 16.78 -13.93
N GLY A 54 5.11 17.67 -13.21
CA GLY A 54 4.45 18.71 -12.39
C GLY A 54 3.87 18.20 -11.07
N ARG A 55 4.20 16.97 -10.66
CA ARG A 55 3.55 16.31 -9.53
C ARG A 55 4.58 15.69 -8.59
N LEU A 56 4.37 15.88 -7.29
CA LEU A 56 5.17 15.21 -6.27
C LEU A 56 4.88 13.70 -6.30
N ILE A 57 5.90 12.94 -6.65
CA ILE A 57 5.93 11.48 -6.62
C ILE A 57 6.73 11.04 -5.40
N THR A 58 6.28 9.98 -4.75
CA THR A 58 7.05 9.27 -3.73
C THR A 58 7.07 7.78 -4.06
N LEU A 59 8.26 7.20 -4.11
CA LEU A 59 8.50 5.77 -4.25
C LEU A 59 9.07 5.23 -2.94
N THR A 60 8.44 4.21 -2.37
CA THR A 60 8.92 3.54 -1.17
C THR A 60 9.11 2.06 -1.47
N ALA A 61 10.29 1.51 -1.18
CA ALA A 61 10.56 0.08 -1.30
C ALA A 61 10.88 -0.51 0.07
N ALA A 62 10.10 -1.51 0.49
CA ALA A 62 10.25 -2.19 1.76
C ALA A 62 10.56 -3.69 1.53
N PRO A 63 11.56 -4.26 2.21
CA PRO A 63 11.83 -5.69 2.11
C PRO A 63 10.66 -6.49 2.71
N ARG A 64 10.14 -7.46 1.95
CA ARG A 64 9.09 -8.36 2.39
C ARG A 64 9.73 -9.59 3.03
N THR A 65 9.60 -9.70 4.34
CA THR A 65 10.06 -10.89 5.07
C THR A 65 8.90 -11.62 5.73
N ARG A 66 8.89 -12.94 5.67
CA ARG A 66 7.97 -13.80 6.44
C ARG A 66 8.79 -14.58 7.46
N THR A 67 8.43 -14.46 8.73
CA THR A 67 8.99 -15.34 9.76
C THR A 67 8.24 -16.66 9.72
N ARG A 68 8.95 -17.77 9.48
CA ARG A 68 8.44 -19.13 9.63
C ARG A 68 9.08 -19.74 10.87
N TYR A 69 8.25 -20.29 11.73
CA TYR A 69 8.69 -21.08 12.88
C TYR A 69 8.87 -22.52 12.39
N LEU A 70 10.09 -23.05 12.50
CA LEU A 70 10.38 -24.46 12.23
C LEU A 70 10.13 -25.30 13.48
N THR A 71 10.41 -24.71 14.65
CA THR A 71 10.06 -25.17 16.00
C THR A 71 9.70 -23.94 16.86
N PRO A 72 9.20 -24.10 18.10
CA PRO A 72 8.94 -22.96 18.99
C PRO A 72 10.16 -22.02 19.17
N ASP A 73 11.37 -22.58 19.11
CA ASP A 73 12.62 -21.85 19.39
C ASP A 73 13.37 -21.45 18.12
N ILE A 74 13.09 -22.08 16.98
CA ILE A 74 13.79 -21.81 15.72
C ILE A 74 12.94 -20.94 14.81
N ARG A 75 13.35 -19.67 14.68
CA ARG A 75 12.75 -18.69 13.77
C ARG A 75 13.61 -18.56 12.52
N ARG A 76 13.02 -18.78 11.34
CA ARG A 76 13.66 -18.48 10.05
C ARG A 76 12.92 -17.33 9.37
N ARG A 77 13.63 -16.26 9.02
CA ARG A 77 13.07 -15.20 8.16
C ARG A 77 13.30 -15.57 6.70
N HIS A 78 12.22 -15.74 5.97
CA HIS A 78 12.21 -15.93 4.53
C HIS A 78 12.05 -14.57 3.86
N TYR A 79 12.94 -14.25 2.94
CA TYR A 79 12.88 -13.04 2.14
C TYR A 79 12.10 -13.33 0.86
N HIS A 80 11.10 -12.50 0.56
CA HIS A 80 10.19 -12.66 -0.57
C HIS A 80 10.27 -11.49 -1.56
N GLY A 81 11.40 -10.77 -1.59
CA GLY A 81 11.58 -9.61 -2.45
C GLY A 81 11.20 -8.28 -1.78
N PHE A 82 11.07 -7.24 -2.59
CA PHE A 82 10.59 -5.92 -2.15
C PHE A 82 9.11 -5.75 -2.48
N VAL A 83 8.38 -5.10 -1.59
CA VAL A 83 7.12 -4.42 -1.93
C VAL A 83 7.45 -2.98 -2.28
N VAL A 84 6.91 -2.49 -3.39
CA VAL A 84 7.13 -1.12 -3.84
C VAL A 84 5.82 -0.36 -3.86
N ASP A 85 5.77 0.76 -3.17
CA ASP A 85 4.68 1.72 -3.22
C ASP A 85 5.11 2.92 -4.07
N VAL A 86 4.41 3.16 -5.18
CA VAL A 86 4.53 4.39 -5.97
C VAL A 86 3.31 5.24 -5.68
N SER A 87 3.50 6.48 -5.30
CA SER A 87 2.41 7.38 -4.98
C SER A 87 2.59 8.76 -5.59
N ALA A 88 1.48 9.36 -5.99
CA ALA A 88 1.40 10.71 -6.51
C ALA A 88 0.37 11.51 -5.72
N ALA A 89 0.70 12.76 -5.37
CA ALA A 89 -0.24 13.67 -4.72
C ALA A 89 -1.43 13.96 -5.65
N THR A 90 -2.65 14.05 -5.12
CA THR A 90 -3.85 14.38 -5.91
C THR A 90 -4.78 15.36 -5.20
N THR A 91 -5.61 16.04 -5.99
CA THR A 91 -6.70 16.91 -5.55
C THR A 91 -8.08 16.33 -5.87
N ALA A 92 -8.18 15.10 -6.40
CA ALA A 92 -9.45 14.51 -6.83
C ALA A 92 -10.44 14.24 -5.68
N LYS A 93 -10.02 14.29 -4.40
CA LYS A 93 -10.87 14.08 -3.21
C LYS A 93 -11.80 12.87 -3.32
N THR A 94 -11.24 11.74 -3.76
CA THR A 94 -12.00 10.49 -3.99
C THR A 94 -11.43 9.33 -3.18
N ARG A 95 -12.19 8.23 -3.14
CA ARG A 95 -11.66 6.91 -2.74
C ARG A 95 -12.05 5.88 -3.78
N LEU A 96 -11.04 5.22 -4.32
CA LEU A 96 -11.21 4.13 -5.29
C LEU A 96 -10.12 3.10 -5.04
N LEU A 97 -10.49 1.85 -4.81
CA LEU A 97 -9.59 0.74 -4.55
C LEU A 97 -9.81 -0.35 -5.61
N LEU A 98 -8.75 -0.73 -6.31
CA LEU A 98 -8.71 -1.86 -7.25
C LEU A 98 -7.73 -2.88 -6.71
N THR A 99 -8.19 -4.11 -6.50
CA THR A 99 -7.42 -5.15 -5.82
C THR A 99 -7.69 -6.53 -6.42
N PRO A 100 -6.71 -7.45 -6.36
CA PRO A 100 -6.94 -8.86 -6.63
C PRO A 100 -7.91 -9.48 -5.60
N PRO A 101 -8.65 -10.52 -6.00
CA PRO A 101 -9.37 -11.40 -5.09
C PRO A 101 -8.46 -12.04 -4.04
N SER A 102 -7.15 -12.18 -4.26
CA SER A 102 -6.22 -12.71 -3.25
C SER A 102 -5.93 -11.72 -2.11
N ALA A 103 -6.27 -10.44 -2.25
CA ALA A 103 -6.05 -9.39 -1.25
C ALA A 103 -7.28 -9.10 -0.36
N GLN A 104 -8.21 -10.06 -0.20
CA GLN A 104 -9.46 -9.86 0.57
C GLN A 104 -9.24 -9.39 2.02
N TRP A 105 -8.09 -9.72 2.62
CA TRP A 105 -7.74 -9.25 3.96
C TRP A 105 -7.68 -7.71 4.03
N LEU A 106 -7.21 -7.07 2.95
CA LEU A 106 -7.16 -5.63 2.78
C LEU A 106 -8.59 -5.05 2.72
N HIS A 107 -9.52 -5.79 2.10
CA HIS A 107 -10.92 -5.39 1.98
C HIS A 107 -11.57 -5.31 3.36
N ARG A 108 -11.37 -6.33 4.21
CA ARG A 108 -11.95 -6.37 5.56
C ARG A 108 -11.46 -5.22 6.47
N LEU A 109 -10.23 -4.74 6.24
CA LEU A 109 -9.64 -3.65 7.03
C LEU A 109 -10.07 -2.26 6.55
N ILE A 110 -10.28 -2.09 5.24
CA ILE A 110 -10.55 -0.79 4.61
C ILE A 110 -12.06 -0.54 4.50
N GLN A 111 -12.88 -1.57 4.26
CA GLN A 111 -14.28 -1.42 3.88
C GLN A 111 -15.17 -0.69 4.92
N PRO A 112 -15.17 -1.02 6.23
CA PRO A 112 -16.10 -0.40 7.18
C PRO A 112 -15.75 1.04 7.55
N ARG A 113 -14.49 1.45 7.35
CA ARG A 113 -13.95 2.71 7.90
C ARG A 113 -14.05 3.91 6.97
N TYR A 114 -14.29 3.68 5.68
CA TYR A 114 -14.22 4.75 4.68
C TYR A 114 -15.49 4.90 3.83
N GLY A 115 -16.55 4.13 4.11
CA GLY A 115 -17.85 4.27 3.43
C GLY A 115 -17.79 3.94 1.93
N ASN A 116 -16.93 3.01 1.52
CA ASN A 116 -16.82 2.57 0.13
C ASN A 116 -17.83 1.45 -0.17
N GLN A 117 -18.39 1.46 -1.38
CA GLN A 117 -19.28 0.43 -1.89
C GLN A 117 -18.58 -0.41 -2.96
N GLN A 118 -18.88 -1.70 -3.02
CA GLN A 118 -18.34 -2.58 -4.06
C GLN A 118 -19.05 -2.29 -5.38
N LEU A 119 -18.30 -2.18 -6.46
CA LEU A 119 -18.86 -2.15 -7.80
C LEU A 119 -19.11 -3.59 -8.25
N THR A 120 -20.37 -3.91 -8.56
CA THR A 120 -20.78 -5.27 -9.00
C THR A 120 -20.92 -5.38 -10.52
N ASN A 121 -21.15 -4.27 -11.22
CA ASN A 121 -21.38 -4.23 -12.66
C ASN A 121 -20.20 -3.56 -13.37
N LEU A 122 -19.06 -4.24 -13.39
CA LEU A 122 -17.88 -3.75 -14.09
C LEU A 122 -17.76 -4.40 -15.48
N PRO A 123 -17.12 -3.73 -16.45
CA PRO A 123 -16.78 -4.36 -17.72
C PRO A 123 -15.90 -5.63 -17.54
N PRO A 124 -16.00 -6.64 -18.43
CA PRO A 124 -15.33 -7.95 -18.28
C PRO A 124 -13.82 -7.91 -18.02
N ARG A 125 -13.15 -6.85 -18.49
CA ARG A 125 -11.71 -6.60 -18.23
C ARG A 125 -11.34 -6.47 -16.75
N TYR A 126 -12.33 -6.26 -15.88
CA TYR A 126 -12.16 -6.14 -14.44
C TYR A 126 -12.71 -7.34 -13.66
N ASP A 127 -13.14 -8.42 -14.32
CA ASP A 127 -13.72 -9.60 -13.66
C ASP A 127 -12.79 -10.24 -12.63
N GLN A 128 -11.47 -10.02 -12.79
CA GLN A 128 -10.44 -10.49 -11.87
C GLN A 128 -10.02 -9.45 -10.84
N LEU A 129 -10.75 -8.35 -10.71
CA LEU A 129 -10.55 -7.32 -9.71
C LEU A 129 -11.78 -7.19 -8.83
N THR A 130 -11.52 -6.92 -7.56
CA THR A 130 -12.53 -6.36 -6.68
C THR A 130 -12.31 -4.85 -6.62
N VAL A 131 -13.36 -4.10 -6.99
CA VAL A 131 -13.33 -2.64 -7.04
C VAL A 131 -14.28 -2.07 -5.99
N TRP A 132 -13.77 -1.10 -5.24
CA TRP A 132 -14.53 -0.38 -4.22
C TRP A 132 -14.41 1.12 -4.45
N ALA A 133 -15.52 1.84 -4.39
CA ALA A 133 -15.52 3.29 -4.53
C ALA A 133 -16.40 3.97 -3.49
N HIS A 134 -16.00 5.18 -3.08
CA HIS A 134 -16.86 6.05 -2.30
C HIS A 134 -17.99 6.66 -3.15
N ASP A 135 -17.70 6.91 -4.42
CA ASP A 135 -18.66 7.38 -5.42
C ASP A 135 -18.75 6.36 -6.58
N PRO A 136 -19.71 5.40 -6.54
CA PRO A 136 -19.82 4.34 -7.53
C PRO A 136 -20.12 4.85 -8.94
N ASP A 137 -20.94 5.89 -9.06
CA ASP A 137 -21.35 6.46 -10.36
C ASP A 137 -20.15 7.09 -11.05
N TRP A 138 -19.41 7.92 -10.29
CA TRP A 138 -18.16 8.49 -10.76
C TRP A 138 -17.13 7.40 -11.10
N ALA A 139 -16.93 6.41 -10.22
CA ALA A 139 -15.95 5.36 -10.44
C ALA A 139 -16.25 4.54 -11.69
N THR A 140 -17.53 4.25 -11.95
CA THR A 140 -17.96 3.55 -13.17
C THR A 140 -17.66 4.37 -14.42
N GLY A 141 -17.96 5.68 -14.41
CA GLY A 141 -17.62 6.58 -15.50
C GLY A 141 -16.10 6.76 -15.70
N PHE A 142 -15.34 6.85 -14.60
CA PHE A 142 -13.89 6.98 -14.61
C PHE A 142 -13.21 5.74 -15.20
N LEU A 143 -13.59 4.55 -14.71
CA LEU A 143 -13.10 3.26 -15.21
C LEU A 143 -13.59 2.96 -16.64
N GLY A 144 -14.69 3.56 -17.08
CA GLY A 144 -15.18 3.49 -18.46
C GLY A 144 -14.28 4.19 -19.49
N LYS A 145 -13.36 5.08 -19.08
CA LYS A 145 -12.53 5.87 -20.01
C LYS A 145 -11.41 5.04 -20.62
N THR A 146 -11.26 5.12 -21.94
CA THR A 146 -10.19 4.39 -22.68
C THR A 146 -8.79 4.73 -22.17
N ALA A 147 -8.51 6.00 -21.86
CA ALA A 147 -7.22 6.42 -21.32
C ALA A 147 -6.92 5.80 -19.94
N VAL A 148 -7.91 5.78 -19.03
CA VAL A 148 -7.78 5.15 -17.71
C VAL A 148 -7.51 3.65 -17.88
N ASN A 149 -8.27 3.00 -18.76
CA ASN A 149 -8.10 1.59 -19.06
C ASN A 149 -6.70 1.22 -19.53
N HIS A 150 -6.12 2.02 -20.44
CA HIS A 150 -4.77 1.78 -20.96
C HIS A 150 -3.71 1.86 -19.86
N LEU A 151 -3.83 2.83 -18.94
CA LEU A 151 -2.94 2.98 -17.80
C LEU A 151 -3.12 1.85 -16.78
N LEU A 152 -4.35 1.41 -16.54
CA LEU A 152 -4.61 0.30 -15.62
C LEU A 152 -4.06 -1.03 -16.16
N ALA A 153 -4.17 -1.28 -17.47
CA ALA A 153 -3.56 -2.46 -18.10
C ALA A 153 -2.04 -2.47 -17.89
N THR A 154 -1.40 -1.30 -17.98
CA THR A 154 0.02 -1.11 -17.70
C THR A 154 0.39 -1.37 -16.24
N LEU A 155 -0.40 -0.88 -15.29
CA LEU A 155 -0.05 -0.92 -13.86
C LEU A 155 -0.39 -2.25 -13.17
N LEU A 156 -1.39 -2.95 -13.67
CA LEU A 156 -1.90 -4.18 -13.05
C LEU A 156 -1.45 -5.45 -13.79
N ASP A 157 -0.60 -5.30 -14.81
CA ASP A 157 -0.11 -6.26 -15.81
C ASP A 157 -0.37 -7.77 -15.59
N ASP A 158 -1.36 -8.26 -16.33
CA ASP A 158 -1.41 -9.43 -17.24
C ASP A 158 -2.83 -9.44 -17.80
N ASN A 159 -3.14 -8.70 -18.87
CA ASN A 159 -4.51 -8.67 -19.44
C ASN A 159 -5.63 -8.30 -18.42
N GLY A 160 -5.35 -7.41 -17.45
CA GLY A 160 -6.29 -7.08 -16.37
C GLY A 160 -6.22 -8.02 -15.15
N LYS A 161 -5.28 -8.97 -15.13
CA LYS A 161 -5.05 -9.85 -13.99
C LYS A 161 -3.96 -9.27 -13.07
N PRO A 162 -4.28 -8.89 -11.83
CA PRO A 162 -3.30 -8.36 -10.90
C PRO A 162 -2.27 -9.42 -10.48
N ASN A 163 -0.99 -9.16 -10.77
CA ASN A 163 0.19 -9.83 -10.17
C ASN A 163 0.37 -9.51 -8.67
N GLY A 164 -0.73 -9.48 -7.91
CA GLY A 164 -0.78 -9.02 -6.53
C GLY A 164 -0.80 -7.49 -6.38
N ASN A 165 -0.72 -6.73 -7.47
CA ASN A 165 -0.70 -5.26 -7.44
C ASN A 165 -2.04 -4.68 -6.97
N VAL A 166 -1.97 -3.57 -6.23
CA VAL A 166 -3.12 -2.85 -5.71
C VAL A 166 -3.03 -1.41 -6.13
N LEU A 167 -4.12 -0.86 -6.70
CA LEU A 167 -4.24 0.57 -6.94
C LEU A 167 -5.24 1.15 -5.94
N TYR A 168 -4.88 2.25 -5.30
CA TYR A 168 -5.73 2.96 -4.37
C TYR A 168 -5.63 4.48 -4.56
N LEU A 169 -6.73 5.11 -4.93
CA LEU A 169 -6.91 6.54 -4.80
C LEU A 169 -7.49 6.82 -3.42
N SER A 170 -6.85 7.72 -2.70
CA SER A 170 -7.32 8.35 -1.48
C SER A 170 -7.47 9.86 -1.72
N PRO A 171 -8.10 10.62 -0.80
CA PRO A 171 -8.41 12.03 -1.06
C PRO A 171 -7.22 12.89 -1.51
N ASP A 172 -6.00 12.56 -1.05
CA ASP A 172 -4.79 13.33 -1.34
C ASP A 172 -3.70 12.54 -2.08
N THR A 173 -3.87 11.22 -2.29
CA THR A 173 -2.85 10.44 -3.00
C THR A 173 -3.46 9.36 -3.89
N CYS A 174 -2.95 9.23 -5.11
CA CYS A 174 -3.04 8.00 -5.91
C CYS A 174 -1.85 7.11 -5.57
N ARG A 175 -2.06 5.82 -5.28
CA ARG A 175 -1.00 4.89 -4.91
C ARG A 175 -1.15 3.58 -5.67
N LEU A 176 -0.04 3.11 -6.23
CA LEU A 176 0.17 1.75 -6.69
C LEU A 176 1.06 1.01 -5.69
N THR A 177 0.63 -0.15 -5.23
CA THR A 177 1.45 -1.09 -4.47
C THR A 177 1.77 -2.28 -5.37
N VAL A 178 3.05 -2.50 -5.64
CA VAL A 178 3.59 -3.64 -6.37
C VAL A 178 4.04 -4.70 -5.36
N ALA A 179 3.39 -5.85 -5.37
CA ALA A 179 3.52 -6.86 -4.30
C ALA A 179 4.86 -7.62 -4.30
N ALA A 180 5.53 -7.66 -5.46
CA ALA A 180 6.85 -8.23 -5.63
C ALA A 180 7.61 -7.46 -6.72
N LEU A 181 8.65 -6.73 -6.32
CA LEU A 181 9.59 -6.14 -7.26
C LEU A 181 10.30 -7.27 -8.04
N PRO A 182 10.44 -7.14 -9.37
CA PRO A 182 11.26 -8.06 -10.15
C PRO A 182 12.68 -8.17 -9.57
N ALA A 183 13.29 -9.36 -9.68
CA ALA A 183 14.65 -9.57 -9.20
C ALA A 183 15.68 -8.63 -9.85
N THR A 184 15.39 -8.15 -11.06
CA THR A 184 16.17 -7.17 -11.80
C THR A 184 15.24 -6.04 -12.27
N PRO A 185 14.99 -5.02 -11.43
CA PRO A 185 14.18 -3.87 -11.84
C PRO A 185 14.88 -3.11 -12.96
N THR A 186 14.12 -2.69 -13.97
CA THR A 186 14.64 -1.85 -15.06
C THR A 186 14.12 -0.43 -14.91
N GLU A 187 14.87 0.54 -15.44
CA GLU A 187 14.43 1.94 -15.46
C GLU A 187 13.10 2.08 -16.21
N ALA A 188 12.93 1.40 -17.35
CA ALA A 188 11.71 1.45 -18.14
C ALA A 188 10.47 1.04 -17.33
N THR A 189 10.57 -0.05 -16.56
CA THR A 189 9.46 -0.53 -15.72
C THR A 189 9.10 0.48 -14.62
N VAL A 190 10.10 1.01 -13.91
CA VAL A 190 9.85 1.97 -12.81
C VAL A 190 9.31 3.29 -13.36
N ARG A 191 9.87 3.77 -14.48
CA ARG A 191 9.40 4.95 -15.21
C ARG A 191 7.93 4.80 -15.60
N GLN A 192 7.58 3.66 -16.19
CA GLN A 192 6.21 3.35 -16.61
C GLN A 192 5.24 3.38 -15.42
N TRP A 193 5.62 2.87 -14.25
CA TRP A 193 4.79 2.96 -13.04
C TRP A 193 4.60 4.40 -12.58
N VAL A 194 5.69 5.17 -12.49
CA VAL A 194 5.67 6.57 -12.05
C VAL A 194 4.81 7.44 -12.98
N GLU A 195 5.03 7.32 -14.29
CA GLU A 195 4.29 8.07 -15.30
C GLU A 195 2.80 7.69 -15.31
N ALA A 196 2.47 6.39 -15.26
CA ALA A 196 1.09 5.95 -15.29
C ALA A 196 0.31 6.35 -14.02
N VAL A 197 0.94 6.28 -12.83
CA VAL A 197 0.32 6.78 -11.59
C VAL A 197 0.10 8.29 -11.67
N SER A 198 1.07 9.06 -12.19
CA SER A 198 0.93 10.51 -12.38
C SER A 198 -0.21 10.85 -13.35
N GLN A 199 -0.27 10.17 -14.50
CA GLN A 199 -1.31 10.39 -15.51
C GLN A 199 -2.71 9.97 -15.02
N LEU A 200 -2.85 8.83 -14.33
CA LEU A 200 -4.12 8.43 -13.71
C LEU A 200 -4.62 9.49 -12.74
N THR A 201 -3.70 10.11 -12.01
CA THR A 201 -4.03 11.17 -11.07
C THR A 201 -4.57 12.40 -11.79
N THR A 202 -3.93 12.83 -12.86
CA THR A 202 -4.40 13.93 -13.70
C THR A 202 -5.79 13.65 -14.29
N LEU A 203 -6.05 12.42 -14.76
CA LEU A 203 -7.36 12.04 -15.29
C LEU A 203 -8.46 12.07 -14.22
N ALA A 204 -8.13 11.69 -12.98
CA ALA A 204 -9.06 11.74 -11.84
C ALA A 204 -9.39 13.18 -11.44
N GLU A 205 -8.44 14.11 -11.55
CA GLU A 205 -8.64 15.52 -11.23
C GLU A 205 -9.43 16.27 -12.31
N GLN A 206 -9.22 15.93 -13.59
CA GLN A 206 -9.98 16.49 -14.70
C GLN A 206 -11.47 16.16 -14.64
N ASN A 207 -11.84 15.13 -13.88
CA ASN A 207 -13.21 14.66 -13.74
C ASN A 207 -13.43 14.32 -12.28
N PRO A 208 -13.63 15.30 -11.40
CA PRO A 208 -13.76 15.05 -9.97
C PRO A 208 -15.05 14.26 -9.66
N PRO A 209 -15.07 13.51 -8.54
CA PRO A 209 -16.26 12.79 -8.08
C PRO A 209 -17.38 13.75 -7.69
N HIS A 210 -18.62 13.28 -7.83
CA HIS A 210 -19.80 14.00 -7.35
C HIS A 210 -19.87 13.96 -5.81
N LYS A 211 -19.47 12.83 -5.21
CA LYS A 211 -19.35 12.64 -3.76
C LYS A 211 -17.89 12.72 -3.35
N GLN A 212 -17.51 13.86 -2.77
CA GLN A 212 -16.14 14.05 -2.30
C GLN A 212 -15.89 13.28 -1.00
N ALA A 213 -14.82 12.49 -1.00
CA ALA A 213 -14.32 11.83 0.18
C ALA A 213 -13.43 12.79 0.98
N SER A 214 -13.67 12.86 2.29
CA SER A 214 -12.80 13.59 3.21
C SER A 214 -11.69 12.70 3.77
N LEU A 215 -10.58 13.33 4.16
CA LEU A 215 -9.54 12.66 4.94
C LEU A 215 -10.10 12.27 6.31
N THR A 216 -9.89 11.02 6.68
CA THR A 216 -10.12 10.56 8.05
C THR A 216 -9.12 11.18 9.01
N TRP A 217 -9.44 11.14 10.31
CA TRP A 217 -8.55 11.66 11.35
C TRP A 217 -7.14 11.05 11.27
N LEU A 218 -7.03 9.74 10.99
CA LEU A 218 -5.74 9.06 10.88
C LEU A 218 -4.94 9.53 9.65
N GLU A 219 -5.61 9.79 8.54
CA GLU A 219 -4.96 10.27 7.31
C GLU A 219 -4.53 11.74 7.41
N ARG A 220 -5.11 12.52 8.32
CA ARG A 220 -4.65 13.89 8.63
C ARG A 220 -3.38 13.91 9.47
N GLN A 221 -3.02 12.81 10.13
CA GLN A 221 -1.84 12.78 10.99
C GLN A 221 -0.55 12.87 10.16
N PRO A 222 0.53 13.48 10.70
CA PRO A 222 1.85 13.42 10.09
C PRO A 222 2.32 11.97 9.92
N ALA A 223 3.16 11.69 8.92
CA ALA A 223 3.63 10.32 8.63
C ALA A 223 4.30 9.66 9.86
N ASN A 224 5.08 10.43 10.61
CA ASN A 224 5.77 9.96 11.83
C ASN A 224 4.76 9.60 12.93
N THR A 225 3.71 10.41 13.07
CA THR A 225 2.64 10.20 14.05
C THR A 225 1.76 9.02 13.67
N ARG A 226 1.50 8.76 12.38
CA ARG A 226 0.77 7.57 11.93
C ARG A 226 1.49 6.28 12.31
N LEU A 227 2.81 6.19 12.06
CA LEU A 227 3.64 5.05 12.45
C LEU A 227 3.62 4.83 13.96
N PHE A 228 3.72 5.91 14.74
CA PHE A 228 3.65 5.83 16.20
C PHE A 228 2.26 5.41 16.71
N ILE A 229 1.17 5.87 16.09
CA ILE A 229 -0.20 5.50 16.50
C ILE A 229 -0.52 4.06 16.09
N THR A 230 -0.12 3.60 14.91
CA THR A 230 -0.37 2.21 14.49
C THR A 230 0.50 1.21 15.24
N ALA A 231 1.76 1.54 15.52
CA ALA A 231 2.64 0.72 16.34
C ALA A 231 2.28 0.82 17.84
N GLY A 232 2.03 2.03 18.33
CA GLY A 232 1.73 2.32 19.73
C GLY A 232 0.31 1.94 20.16
N GLY A 233 -0.68 1.99 19.27
CA GLY A 233 -2.03 1.49 19.55
C GLY A 233 -2.07 -0.03 19.74
N LEU A 234 -1.19 -0.76 19.05
CA LEU A 234 -1.04 -2.22 19.20
C LEU A 234 -0.20 -2.60 20.44
N LEU A 235 0.80 -1.78 20.79
CA LEU A 235 1.71 -2.07 21.91
C LEU A 235 1.26 -1.49 23.25
N PHE A 236 0.58 -0.33 23.26
CA PHE A 236 0.18 0.38 24.47
C PHE A 236 -1.33 0.57 24.59
N GLY A 237 -2.09 0.48 23.49
CA GLY A 237 -3.54 0.62 23.53
C GLY A 237 -4.21 -0.47 24.36
N ILE A 238 -3.81 -1.73 24.21
CA ILE A 238 -4.36 -2.85 24.99
C ILE A 238 -3.93 -2.77 26.47
N PRO A 239 -2.64 -2.55 26.83
CA PRO A 239 -2.24 -2.37 28.23
C PRO A 239 -2.88 -1.15 28.91
N LEU A 240 -3.03 -0.02 28.22
CA LEU A 240 -3.63 1.20 28.78
C LEU A 240 -5.13 1.01 29.03
N LEU A 241 -5.85 0.35 28.11
CA LEU A 241 -7.27 0.03 28.29
C LEU A 241 -7.45 -0.98 29.43
N PHE A 242 -6.55 -1.96 29.55
CA PHE A 242 -6.52 -2.88 30.69
C PHE A 242 -6.24 -2.14 32.01
N PHE A 243 -5.26 -1.22 32.01
CA PHE A 243 -4.92 -0.41 33.18
C PHE A 243 -6.09 0.46 33.61
N ILE A 244 -6.75 1.16 32.68
CA ILE A 244 -7.93 1.98 32.95
C ILE A 244 -9.11 1.13 33.45
N CYS A 245 -9.40 0.00 32.79
CA CYS A 245 -10.49 -0.90 33.18
C CYS A 245 -10.25 -1.61 34.52
N CYS A 246 -9.00 -1.86 34.92
CA CYS A 246 -8.68 -2.49 36.19
C CYS A 246 -8.50 -1.49 37.34
N LEU A 247 -7.91 -0.32 37.11
CA LEU A 247 -7.67 0.66 38.18
C LEU A 247 -8.90 1.50 38.52
N LEU A 248 -9.75 1.87 37.56
CA LEU A 248 -10.97 2.63 37.86
C LEU A 248 -11.90 1.96 38.88
N PRO A 249 -12.22 0.65 38.77
CA PRO A 249 -13.06 -0.01 39.77
C PRO A 249 -12.36 -0.17 41.12
N ILE A 250 -11.03 -0.34 41.15
CA ILE A 250 -10.26 -0.41 42.40
C ILE A 250 -10.25 0.97 43.10
N LEU A 251 -10.04 2.05 42.34
CA LEU A 251 -10.06 3.41 42.86
C LEU A 251 -11.45 3.81 43.35
N ALA A 252 -12.50 3.41 42.62
CA ALA A 252 -13.89 3.62 43.02
C ALA A 252 -14.25 2.83 44.29
N ALA A 253 -13.79 1.57 44.40
CA ALA A 253 -13.98 0.77 45.60
C ALA A 253 -13.25 1.38 46.81
N LEU A 254 -12.01 1.83 46.65
CA LEU A 254 -11.23 2.49 47.71
C LEU A 254 -11.90 3.79 48.19
N LEU A 255 -12.44 4.60 47.27
CA LEU A 255 -13.17 5.83 47.61
C LEU A 255 -14.51 5.55 48.31
N LEU A 256 -15.18 4.44 47.99
CA LEU A 256 -16.42 4.04 48.65
C LEU A 256 -16.19 3.43 50.04
N THR A 257 -15.02 2.83 50.29
CA THR A 257 -14.64 2.29 51.62
C THR A 257 -13.96 3.32 52.53
N ALA A 258 -13.59 4.48 51.99
CA ALA A 258 -12.96 5.57 52.73
C ALA A 258 -13.96 6.61 53.29
N ASN A 259 -15.26 6.42 53.04
CA ASN A 259 -16.38 7.08 53.71
C ASN A 259 -17.07 6.11 54.68
#